data_AF-A0A846Z0E5-F1
#
_entry.id   AF-A0A846Z0E5-F1
#
_cell.length_a   1.000
_cell.length_b   1.000
_cell.length_c   1.000
_cell.angle_alpha   90.00
_cell.angle_beta   90.00
_cell.angle_gamma   90.00
#
_symmetry.space_group_name_H-M   'P 1'
#
loop_
_entity.id
_entity.type
_entity.pdbx_description
1 polymer ?
#
loop_
_entity_poly.entity_id
_entity_poly.type
_entity_poly.pdbx_seq_one_letter_code
_entity_poly.pdbx_strand_id
1 'polypeptide(L)'
;MLATLALEAGRTVSHDELTEELWPGEILRNPRNALQAHATRIRKILHECAEHARTPLPLRAVCNGYVLDIPRELVDGNRFLELTARAVAALTDDPARARDLLQSGLTLWQGPALLHTRTGRRCRGAAALLEERRLAACEDLVSARMLLGEERQAIAELQRLVASHPARERLSELLMLALYRAGRQSEALYLFHRIRERLDEELGVQPGRSLQRLYGHILGQHPLLESADAVLRVRRESVAG
;
A
#
# COMPACT_ATOMS: atom_id res chain seq x y z
N MET A 1 -8.40 16.76 -11.11
CA MET A 1 -7.31 17.54 -11.75
C MET A 1 -6.05 17.53 -10.90
N LEU A 2 -6.00 18.17 -9.72
CA LEU A 2 -4.75 18.20 -8.93
C LEU A 2 -4.26 16.78 -8.56
N ALA A 3 -5.13 15.91 -8.06
CA ALA A 3 -4.80 14.51 -7.78
C ALA A 3 -4.21 13.79 -9.00
N THR A 4 -4.85 13.91 -10.16
CA THR A 4 -4.39 13.34 -11.44
C THR A 4 -2.99 13.83 -11.82
N LEU A 5 -2.73 15.12 -11.66
CA LEU A 5 -1.43 15.72 -11.97
C LEU A 5 -0.35 15.36 -10.93
N ALA A 6 -0.72 15.16 -9.66
CA ALA A 6 0.20 14.72 -8.61
C ALA A 6 0.66 13.27 -8.82
N LEU A 7 -0.25 12.39 -9.26
CA LEU A 7 0.11 11.03 -9.69
C LEU A 7 1.16 11.03 -10.83
N GLU A 8 1.09 12.05 -11.69
CA GLU A 8 1.99 12.25 -12.81
C GLU A 8 2.98 13.40 -12.57
N ALA A 9 3.38 13.66 -11.32
CA ALA A 9 4.27 14.79 -11.00
C ALA A 9 5.51 14.84 -11.92
N GLY A 10 5.79 16.03 -12.45
CA GLY A 10 6.84 16.28 -13.45
C GLY A 10 6.53 15.80 -14.88
N ARG A 11 5.38 15.18 -15.14
CA ARG A 11 4.94 14.74 -16.48
C ARG A 11 3.73 15.53 -16.94
N THR A 12 3.65 15.73 -18.26
CA THR A 12 2.48 16.36 -18.88
C THR A 12 1.33 15.37 -18.92
N VAL A 13 0.15 15.82 -18.49
CA VAL A 13 -1.12 15.13 -18.69
C VAL A 13 -1.92 15.92 -19.71
N SER A 14 -2.40 15.25 -20.75
CA SER A 14 -3.10 15.90 -21.85
C SER A 14 -4.46 16.45 -21.43
N HIS A 15 -4.99 17.40 -22.21
CA HIS A 15 -6.35 17.90 -22.00
C HIS A 15 -7.38 16.75 -22.06
N ASP A 16 -7.25 15.83 -23.01
CA ASP A 16 -8.20 14.73 -23.20
C ASP A 16 -8.17 13.75 -22.02
N GLU A 17 -6.98 13.39 -21.53
CA GLU A 17 -6.84 12.55 -20.32
C GLU A 17 -7.41 13.25 -19.08
N LEU A 18 -7.20 14.55 -18.93
CA LEU A 18 -7.77 15.31 -17.80
C LEU A 18 -9.29 15.41 -17.90
N THR A 19 -9.82 15.59 -19.10
CA THR A 19 -11.27 15.64 -19.34
C THR A 19 -11.92 14.30 -19.02
N GLU A 20 -11.40 13.20 -19.55
CA GLU A 20 -11.92 11.85 -19.29
C GLU A 20 -11.81 11.49 -17.80
N GLU A 21 -10.75 11.93 -17.12
CA GLU A 21 -10.59 11.66 -15.68
C GLU A 21 -11.53 12.47 -14.80
N LEU A 22 -11.82 13.72 -15.16
CA LEU A 22 -12.67 14.62 -14.39
C LEU A 22 -14.16 14.38 -14.64
N TRP A 23 -14.53 14.13 -15.89
CA TRP A 23 -15.91 14.02 -16.36
C TRP A 23 -16.08 12.78 -17.25
N PRO A 24 -15.90 11.56 -16.69
CA PRO A 24 -15.93 10.33 -17.47
C PRO A 24 -17.30 10.12 -18.13
N GLY A 25 -17.31 10.02 -19.46
CA GLY A 25 -18.52 9.81 -20.25
C GLY A 25 -19.43 11.04 -20.38
N GLU A 26 -19.02 12.22 -19.92
CA GLU A 26 -19.77 13.47 -20.08
C GLU A 26 -19.33 14.25 -21.33
N ILE A 27 -20.28 14.68 -22.16
CA ILE A 27 -19.99 15.52 -23.32
C ILE A 27 -20.07 16.99 -22.90
N LEU A 28 -18.90 17.60 -22.67
CA LEU A 28 -18.80 19.02 -22.38
C LEU A 28 -18.80 19.87 -23.66
N ARG A 29 -19.51 21.00 -23.63
CA ARG A 29 -19.50 21.97 -24.74
C ARG A 29 -18.14 22.63 -24.97
N ASN A 30 -17.38 22.85 -23.89
CA ASN A 30 -16.03 23.42 -23.96
C ASN A 30 -15.13 22.87 -22.84
N PRO A 31 -14.55 21.66 -23.02
CA PRO A 31 -13.69 21.03 -22.02
C PRO A 31 -12.47 21.88 -21.65
N ARG A 32 -11.89 22.59 -22.63
CA ARG A 32 -10.70 23.43 -22.42
C ARG A 32 -10.96 24.57 -21.45
N ASN A 33 -12.08 25.27 -21.59
CA ASN A 33 -12.46 26.34 -20.68
C ASN A 33 -12.70 25.82 -19.25
N ALA A 34 -13.38 24.66 -19.12
CA ALA A 34 -13.58 24.03 -17.82
C ALA A 34 -12.24 23.66 -17.14
N LEU A 35 -11.30 23.07 -17.88
CA LEU A 35 -9.96 22.77 -17.38
C LEU A 35 -9.19 24.04 -16.97
N GLN A 36 -9.26 25.12 -17.76
CA GLN A 36 -8.66 26.41 -17.41
C GLN A 36 -9.23 26.96 -16.10
N ALA A 37 -10.55 26.88 -15.89
CA ALA A 37 -11.19 27.30 -14.65
C ALA A 37 -10.72 26.48 -13.43
N HIS A 38 -10.47 25.18 -13.58
CA HIS A 38 -9.85 24.36 -12.53
C HIS A 38 -8.39 24.75 -12.29
N ALA A 39 -7.60 24.93 -13.35
CA ALA A 39 -6.20 25.33 -13.23
C ALA A 39 -6.02 26.68 -12.52
N THR A 40 -6.88 27.67 -12.83
CA THR A 40 -6.88 28.98 -12.15
C THR A 40 -7.17 28.85 -10.66
N ARG A 41 -8.18 28.06 -10.27
CA ARG A 41 -8.51 27.81 -8.86
C ARG A 41 -7.36 27.12 -8.11
N ILE A 42 -6.76 26.10 -8.73
CA ILE A 42 -5.62 25.38 -8.15
C ILE A 42 -4.42 26.32 -7.96
N ARG A 43 -4.09 27.14 -8.98
CA ARG A 43 -2.98 28.11 -8.87
C ARG A 43 -3.18 29.10 -7.74
N LYS A 44 -4.41 29.59 -7.55
CA LYS A 44 -4.75 30.50 -6.44
C LYS A 44 -4.47 29.84 -5.08
N ILE A 45 -4.99 28.63 -4.86
CA ILE A 45 -4.76 27.88 -3.60
C ILE A 45 -3.27 27.63 -3.37
N LEU A 46 -2.55 27.21 -4.40
CA LEU A 46 -1.11 26.96 -4.29
C LEU A 46 -0.31 28.22 -3.99
N HIS A 47 -0.72 29.37 -4.52
CA HIS A 47 -0.11 30.65 -4.22
C HIS A 47 -0.31 31.05 -2.75
N GLU A 48 -1.54 30.90 -2.24
CA GLU A 48 -1.90 31.19 -0.84
C GLU A 48 -1.15 30.26 0.14
N CYS A 49 -0.89 29.01 -0.23
CA CYS A 49 -0.06 28.12 0.58
C CYS A 49 1.44 28.45 0.52
N ALA A 50 1.88 29.13 -0.53
CA ALA A 50 3.29 29.39 -0.83
C ALA A 50 3.76 30.80 -0.42
N GLU A 51 3.04 31.51 0.46
CA GLU A 51 3.28 32.94 0.79
C GLU A 51 4.73 33.33 1.18
N HIS A 52 5.63 32.36 1.41
CA HIS A 52 7.04 32.59 1.75
C HIS A 52 8.05 32.10 0.69
N ALA A 53 7.60 31.46 -0.38
CA ALA A 53 8.48 30.88 -1.38
C ALA A 53 8.44 31.73 -2.66
N ARG A 54 9.57 32.36 -3.03
CA ARG A 54 9.78 33.01 -4.34
C ARG A 54 9.85 32.00 -5.50
N THR A 55 9.11 30.91 -5.39
CA THR A 55 9.12 29.79 -6.32
C THR A 55 8.03 30.00 -7.37
N PRO A 56 8.31 29.76 -8.66
CA PRO A 56 7.28 29.82 -9.70
C PRO A 56 6.12 28.87 -9.37
N LEU A 57 4.91 29.25 -9.78
CA LEU A 57 3.71 28.42 -9.61
C LEU A 57 3.94 27.04 -10.24
N PRO A 58 3.80 25.94 -9.48
CA PRO A 58 4.19 24.62 -9.96
C PRO A 58 3.23 24.09 -11.04
N LEU A 59 2.01 24.64 -11.16
CA LEU A 59 1.05 24.22 -12.20
C LEU A 59 1.22 25.02 -13.49
N ARG A 60 1.91 24.44 -14.48
CA ARG A 60 2.15 25.05 -15.79
C ARG A 60 1.17 24.54 -16.85
N ALA A 61 0.72 25.45 -17.71
CA ALA A 61 0.03 25.09 -18.95
C ALA A 61 1.10 24.83 -20.03
N VAL A 62 0.90 23.78 -20.81
CA VAL A 62 1.73 23.43 -21.96
C VAL A 62 0.83 23.21 -23.18
N CYS A 63 1.41 23.17 -24.38
CA CYS A 63 0.65 23.18 -25.66
C CYS A 63 -0.54 22.21 -25.67
N ASN A 64 -0.37 21.00 -25.13
CA ASN A 64 -1.39 19.95 -25.15
C ASN A 64 -1.90 19.52 -23.77
N GLY A 65 -1.64 20.27 -22.70
CA GLY A 65 -2.18 19.91 -21.39
C GLY A 65 -1.62 20.71 -20.23
N TYR A 66 -1.48 20.04 -19.09
CA TYR A 66 -0.95 20.62 -17.87
C TYR A 66 0.14 19.73 -17.28
N VAL A 67 1.09 20.36 -16.60
CA VAL A 67 2.12 19.68 -15.80
C VAL A 67 2.15 20.28 -14.40
N LEU A 68 2.19 19.42 -13.40
CA LEU A 68 2.56 19.81 -12.04
C LEU A 68 4.08 19.64 -11.91
N ASP A 69 4.79 20.74 -12.07
CA ASP A 69 6.24 20.85 -12.15
C ASP A 69 6.84 20.89 -10.75
N ILE A 70 6.83 19.73 -10.09
CA ILE A 70 7.44 19.49 -8.79
C ILE A 70 8.25 18.19 -8.82
N PRO A 71 9.30 18.06 -7.99
CA PRO A 71 9.92 16.77 -7.73
C PRO A 71 8.89 15.75 -7.28
N ARG A 72 9.02 14.51 -7.77
CA ARG A 72 8.04 13.44 -7.49
C ARG A 72 7.98 13.12 -6.00
N GLU A 73 9.10 13.27 -5.31
CA GLU A 73 9.31 12.97 -3.90
C GLU A 73 8.54 13.93 -2.98
N LEU A 74 8.08 15.08 -3.48
CA LEU A 74 7.19 15.99 -2.76
C LEU A 74 5.74 15.48 -2.71
N VAL A 75 5.40 14.45 -3.49
CA VAL A 75 4.11 13.76 -3.39
C VAL A 75 4.28 12.58 -2.44
N ASP A 76 3.53 12.61 -1.34
CA ASP A 76 3.50 11.59 -0.29
C ASP A 76 3.35 10.15 -0.83
N GLY A 77 2.46 9.92 -1.80
CA GLY A 77 2.28 8.62 -2.44
C GLY A 77 3.53 8.11 -3.14
N ASN A 78 4.27 8.99 -3.83
CA ASN A 78 5.54 8.61 -4.48
C ASN A 78 6.63 8.36 -3.42
N ARG A 79 6.68 9.20 -2.38
CA ARG A 79 7.63 9.05 -1.27
C ARG A 79 7.41 7.73 -0.52
N PHE A 80 6.16 7.35 -0.30
CA PHE A 80 5.78 6.07 0.27
C PHE A 80 6.28 4.89 -0.58
N LEU A 81 6.07 4.94 -1.90
CA LEU A 81 6.55 3.91 -2.83
C LEU A 81 8.08 3.81 -2.86
N GLU A 82 8.79 4.95 -2.79
CA GLU A 82 10.26 4.96 -2.71
C GLU A 82 10.77 4.30 -1.41
N LEU A 83 10.18 4.68 -0.27
CA LEU A 83 10.58 4.15 1.04
C LEU A 83 10.32 2.64 1.13
N THR A 84 9.17 2.17 0.66
CA THR A 84 8.83 0.74 0.63
C THR A 84 9.74 -0.05 -0.30
N ALA A 85 10.07 0.45 -1.49
CA ALA A 85 11.03 -0.19 -2.39
C ALA A 85 12.41 -0.35 -1.75
N ARG A 86 12.89 0.69 -1.05
CA ARG A 86 14.17 0.64 -0.31
C ARG A 86 14.12 -0.33 0.86
N ALA A 87 13.00 -0.40 1.58
CA ALA A 87 12.82 -1.36 2.67
C ALA A 87 12.81 -2.81 2.17
N VAL A 88 12.11 -3.07 1.05
CA VAL A 88 12.07 -4.39 0.40
C VAL A 88 13.47 -4.89 0.07
N ALA A 89 14.34 -3.99 -0.42
CA ALA A 89 15.73 -4.30 -0.73
C ALA A 89 16.58 -4.54 0.53
N ALA A 90 16.33 -3.79 1.61
CA ALA A 90 17.08 -3.92 2.85
C ALA A 90 16.64 -5.10 3.73
N LEU A 91 15.45 -5.68 3.52
CA LEU A 91 14.82 -6.58 4.49
C LEU A 91 15.65 -7.82 4.88
N THR A 92 16.44 -8.36 3.95
CA THR A 92 17.26 -9.57 4.21
C THR A 92 18.57 -9.23 4.90
N ASP A 93 19.22 -8.13 4.51
CA ASP A 93 20.55 -7.77 4.98
C ASP A 93 20.52 -6.89 6.23
N ASP A 94 19.51 -6.03 6.34
CA ASP A 94 19.32 -5.07 7.44
C ASP A 94 17.81 -4.91 7.77
N PRO A 95 17.24 -5.87 8.53
CA PRO A 95 15.83 -5.83 8.93
C PRO A 95 15.47 -4.59 9.76
N ALA A 96 16.42 -4.05 10.55
CA ALA A 96 16.21 -2.85 11.36
C ALA A 96 15.98 -1.62 10.47
N ARG A 97 16.84 -1.43 9.46
CA ARG A 97 16.65 -0.36 8.47
C ARG A 97 15.36 -0.54 7.67
N ALA A 98 15.02 -1.77 7.28
CA ALA A 98 13.77 -2.04 6.58
C ALA A 98 12.55 -1.65 7.42
N ARG A 99 12.52 -2.03 8.71
CA ARG A 99 11.49 -1.65 9.67
C ARG A 99 11.33 -0.13 9.74
N ASP A 100 12.43 0.61 9.90
CA ASP A 100 12.39 2.07 10.07
C ASP A 100 11.91 2.80 8.80
N LEU A 101 12.33 2.32 7.63
CA LEU A 101 11.85 2.82 6.34
C LEU A 101 10.35 2.57 6.15
N LEU A 102 9.86 1.38 6.51
CA LEU A 102 8.43 1.02 6.41
C LEU A 102 7.59 1.84 7.37
N GLN A 103 8.03 2.02 8.61
CA GLN A 103 7.36 2.89 9.58
C GLN A 103 7.28 4.32 9.05
N SER A 104 8.39 4.86 8.55
CA SER A 104 8.44 6.20 7.96
C SER A 104 7.44 6.32 6.80
N GLY A 105 7.40 5.34 5.89
CA GLY A 105 6.46 5.33 4.78
C GLY A 105 4.99 5.27 5.24
N LEU A 106 4.69 4.39 6.21
CA LEU A 106 3.33 4.22 6.72
C LEU A 106 2.82 5.46 7.48
N THR A 107 3.69 6.27 8.09
CA THR A 107 3.29 7.54 8.73
C THR A 107 2.81 8.62 7.76
N LEU A 108 3.10 8.49 6.46
CA LEU A 108 2.62 9.43 5.43
C LEU A 108 1.11 9.29 5.19
N TRP A 109 0.51 8.17 5.60
CA TRP A 109 -0.89 7.88 5.35
C TRP A 109 -1.81 8.58 6.35
N GLN A 110 -2.73 9.41 5.84
CA GLN A 110 -3.73 10.13 6.65
C GLN A 110 -5.14 9.57 6.49
N GLY A 111 -5.31 8.48 5.74
CA GLY A 111 -6.61 7.89 5.43
C GLY A 111 -6.57 7.14 4.09
N PRO A 112 -7.75 6.83 3.50
CA PRO A 112 -7.82 6.13 2.24
C PRO A 112 -7.15 6.91 1.09
N ALA A 113 -6.44 6.20 0.21
CA ALA A 113 -5.72 6.80 -0.93
C ALA A 113 -6.66 7.59 -1.84
N LEU A 114 -6.29 8.84 -2.15
CA LEU A 114 -7.06 9.71 -3.06
C LEU A 114 -8.54 9.87 -2.64
N LEU A 115 -8.82 9.88 -1.33
CA LEU A 115 -10.16 10.11 -0.80
C LEU A 115 -10.83 11.31 -1.49
N HIS A 116 -12.10 11.17 -1.87
CA HIS A 116 -12.90 12.17 -2.61
C HIS A 116 -12.44 12.51 -4.05
N THR A 117 -11.42 11.85 -4.60
CA THR A 117 -10.89 12.17 -5.94
C THR A 117 -10.92 11.01 -6.93
N ARG A 118 -11.74 9.98 -6.65
CA ARG A 118 -11.83 8.72 -7.40
C ARG A 118 -12.86 8.74 -8.55
N THR A 119 -13.05 9.89 -9.20
CA THR A 119 -14.10 10.08 -10.22
C THR A 119 -13.80 9.36 -11.53
N GLY A 120 -12.56 9.43 -12.02
CA GLY A 120 -12.14 8.75 -13.25
C GLY A 120 -11.40 7.45 -12.99
N ARG A 121 -11.10 6.72 -14.08
CA ARG A 121 -10.46 5.40 -14.02
C ARG A 121 -9.03 5.48 -13.49
N ARG A 122 -8.29 6.55 -13.79
CA ARG A 122 -6.89 6.70 -13.39
C ARG A 122 -6.77 6.84 -11.88
N CYS A 123 -7.53 7.75 -11.26
CA CYS A 123 -7.48 7.92 -9.80
C CYS A 123 -8.03 6.68 -9.08
N ARG A 124 -9.05 6.00 -9.61
CA ARG A 124 -9.51 4.72 -9.03
C ARG A 124 -8.43 3.64 -9.04
N GLY A 125 -7.79 3.43 -10.20
CA GLY A 125 -6.73 2.45 -10.34
C GLY A 125 -5.52 2.77 -9.45
N ALA A 126 -5.09 4.03 -9.44
CA ALA A 126 -4.00 4.48 -8.58
C ALA A 126 -4.33 4.33 -7.08
N ALA A 127 -5.54 4.66 -6.66
CA ALA A 127 -5.98 4.48 -5.28
C ALA A 127 -5.96 3.00 -4.86
N ALA A 128 -6.51 2.11 -5.70
CA ALA A 128 -6.50 0.67 -5.44
C ALA A 128 -5.07 0.12 -5.34
N LEU A 129 -4.18 0.52 -6.26
CA LEU A 129 -2.78 0.13 -6.23
C LEU A 129 -2.07 0.65 -4.97
N LEU A 130 -2.27 1.90 -4.58
CA LEU A 130 -1.65 2.47 -3.38
C LEU A 130 -2.12 1.76 -2.12
N GLU A 131 -3.41 1.44 -1.99
CA GLU A 131 -3.94 0.67 -0.85
C GLU A 131 -3.35 -0.74 -0.79
N GLU A 132 -3.24 -1.42 -1.93
CA GLU A 132 -2.62 -2.73 -2.00
C GLU A 132 -1.15 -2.68 -1.55
N ARG A 133 -0.42 -1.65 -2.00
CA ARG A 133 0.97 -1.39 -1.58
C ARG A 133 1.06 -1.04 -0.10
N ARG A 134 0.07 -0.35 0.47
CA ARG A 134 -0.01 -0.08 1.91
C ARG A 134 -0.10 -1.36 2.71
N LEU A 135 -1.00 -2.26 2.31
CA LEU A 135 -1.16 -3.53 3.01
C LEU A 135 0.08 -4.42 2.87
N ALA A 136 0.71 -4.46 1.69
CA ALA A 136 1.99 -5.14 1.50
C ALA A 136 3.11 -4.54 2.38
N ALA A 137 3.16 -3.22 2.55
CA ALA A 137 4.10 -2.56 3.45
C ALA A 137 3.87 -2.92 4.92
N CYS A 138 2.61 -3.08 5.35
CA CYS A 138 2.30 -3.59 6.68
C CYS A 138 2.80 -5.03 6.88
N GLU A 139 2.63 -5.90 5.88
CA GLU A 139 3.15 -7.28 5.90
C GLU A 139 4.68 -7.35 5.97
N ASP A 140 5.36 -6.50 5.19
CA ASP A 140 6.81 -6.38 5.25
C ASP A 140 7.27 -5.82 6.60
N LEU A 141 6.50 -4.89 7.21
CA LEU A 141 6.85 -4.31 8.51
C LEU A 141 6.80 -5.36 9.62
N VAL A 142 5.72 -6.14 9.68
CA VAL A 142 5.61 -7.22 10.67
C VAL A 142 6.64 -8.33 10.40
N SER A 143 6.96 -8.61 9.14
CA SER A 143 8.05 -9.53 8.78
C SER A 143 9.40 -9.02 9.30
N ALA A 144 9.72 -7.73 9.10
CA ALA A 144 10.93 -7.11 9.64
C ALA A 144 11.00 -7.21 11.17
N ARG A 145 9.88 -6.97 11.87
CA ARG A 145 9.79 -7.13 13.33
C ARG A 145 10.05 -8.56 13.79
N MET A 146 9.47 -9.56 13.12
CA MET A 146 9.72 -10.96 13.43
C MET A 146 11.18 -11.38 13.19
N LEU A 147 11.86 -10.79 12.20
CA LEU A 147 13.29 -11.01 11.99
C LEU A 147 14.16 -10.41 13.10
N LEU A 148 13.65 -9.38 13.80
CA LEU A 148 14.32 -8.71 14.92
C LEU A 148 13.96 -9.30 16.30
N GLY A 149 13.13 -10.36 16.36
CA GLY A 149 12.66 -10.93 17.62
C GLY A 149 11.62 -10.06 18.35
N GLU A 150 10.88 -9.22 17.61
CA GLU A 150 9.81 -8.37 18.14
C GLU A 150 8.42 -9.04 17.97
N GLU A 151 8.29 -10.33 18.31
CA GLU A 151 7.07 -11.13 18.08
C GLU A 151 5.84 -10.51 18.74
N ARG A 152 5.98 -9.96 19.96
CA ARG A 152 4.85 -9.38 20.70
C ARG A 152 4.21 -8.21 19.95
N GLN A 153 5.03 -7.32 19.40
CA GLN A 153 4.59 -6.18 18.59
C GLN A 153 4.02 -6.66 17.25
N ALA A 154 4.65 -7.65 16.62
CA ALA A 154 4.15 -8.25 15.38
C ALA A 154 2.76 -8.88 15.56
N ILE A 155 2.54 -9.68 16.61
CA ILE A 155 1.25 -10.33 16.91
C ILE A 155 0.14 -9.30 17.09
N ALA A 156 0.36 -8.26 17.90
CA ALA A 156 -0.66 -7.25 18.17
C ALA A 156 -1.08 -6.50 16.89
N GLU A 157 -0.13 -6.21 16.00
CA GLU A 157 -0.43 -5.59 14.70
C GLU A 157 -1.14 -6.55 13.75
N LEU A 158 -0.66 -7.79 13.64
CA LEU A 158 -1.24 -8.83 12.81
C LEU A 158 -2.68 -9.16 13.20
N GLN A 159 -3.00 -9.22 14.50
CA GLN A 159 -4.37 -9.44 14.96
C GLN A 159 -5.34 -8.36 14.44
N ARG A 160 -4.92 -7.08 14.44
CA ARG A 160 -5.72 -6.00 13.86
C ARG A 160 -5.84 -6.15 12.34
N LEU A 161 -4.74 -6.42 11.66
CA LEU A 161 -4.71 -6.53 10.20
C LEU A 161 -5.56 -7.70 9.70
N VAL A 162 -5.47 -8.89 10.34
CA VAL A 162 -6.29 -10.07 10.01
C VAL A 162 -7.77 -9.80 10.28
N ALA A 163 -8.12 -9.09 11.36
CA ALA A 163 -9.51 -8.73 11.62
C ALA A 163 -10.08 -7.79 10.53
N SER A 164 -9.27 -6.88 9.99
CA SER A 164 -9.69 -5.96 8.92
C SER A 164 -9.60 -6.55 7.51
N HIS A 165 -8.71 -7.52 7.26
CA HIS A 165 -8.46 -8.12 5.94
C HIS A 165 -8.44 -9.66 6.04
N PRO A 166 -9.55 -10.29 6.45
CA PRO A 166 -9.59 -11.71 6.78
C PRO A 166 -9.36 -12.64 5.58
N ALA A 167 -9.64 -12.19 4.36
CA ALA A 167 -9.39 -12.95 3.12
C ALA A 167 -7.91 -12.93 2.68
N ARG A 168 -7.04 -12.15 3.34
CA ARG A 168 -5.63 -12.04 2.98
C ARG A 168 -4.82 -13.08 3.75
N GLU A 169 -4.76 -14.29 3.20
CA GLU A 169 -4.15 -15.47 3.84
C GLU A 169 -2.71 -15.21 4.33
N ARG A 170 -1.95 -14.37 3.63
CA ARG A 170 -0.61 -13.90 4.00
C ARG A 170 -0.52 -13.37 5.44
N LEU A 171 -1.47 -12.52 5.84
CA LEU A 171 -1.51 -11.95 7.19
C LEU A 171 -1.74 -13.05 8.23
N SER A 172 -2.58 -14.02 7.87
CA SER A 172 -2.87 -15.16 8.71
C SER A 172 -1.68 -16.09 8.87
N GLU A 173 -0.93 -16.36 7.80
CA GLU A 173 0.31 -17.14 7.86
C GLU A 173 1.34 -16.47 8.80
N LEU A 174 1.53 -15.16 8.66
CA LEU A 174 2.43 -14.39 9.53
C LEU A 174 1.96 -14.45 10.99
N LEU A 175 0.66 -14.34 11.25
CA LEU A 175 0.10 -14.42 12.60
C LEU A 175 0.26 -15.82 13.19
N MET A 176 -0.01 -16.88 12.42
CA MET A 176 0.20 -18.26 12.84
C MET A 176 1.66 -18.52 13.21
N LEU A 177 2.60 -18.06 12.38
CA LEU A 177 4.03 -18.21 12.64
C LEU A 177 4.47 -17.44 13.89
N ALA A 178 4.02 -16.19 14.05
CA ALA A 178 4.36 -15.36 15.20
C ALA A 178 3.78 -15.94 16.50
N LEU A 179 2.53 -16.42 16.48
CA LEU A 179 1.89 -17.10 17.62
C LEU A 179 2.65 -18.37 18.00
N TYR A 180 3.06 -19.18 17.01
CA TYR A 180 3.85 -20.39 17.27
C TYR A 180 5.17 -20.08 17.99
N ARG A 181 5.96 -19.12 17.47
CA ARG A 181 7.24 -18.69 18.09
C ARG A 181 7.06 -18.12 19.49
N ALA A 182 5.92 -17.51 19.77
CA ALA A 182 5.56 -17.03 21.10
C ALA A 182 5.08 -18.14 22.06
N GLY A 183 5.16 -19.42 21.66
CA GLY A 183 4.69 -20.56 22.45
C GLY A 183 3.18 -20.75 22.46
N ARG A 184 2.44 -20.02 21.60
CA ARG A 184 0.97 -20.00 21.53
C ARG A 184 0.46 -20.90 20.39
N GLN A 185 0.96 -22.13 20.34
CA GLN A 185 0.66 -23.09 19.27
C GLN A 185 -0.84 -23.36 19.10
N SER A 186 -1.58 -23.51 20.21
CA SER A 186 -3.03 -23.75 20.18
C SER A 186 -3.78 -22.63 19.46
N GLU A 187 -3.39 -21.37 19.68
CA GLU A 187 -3.99 -20.21 19.02
C GLU A 187 -3.64 -20.13 17.54
N ALA A 188 -2.41 -20.52 17.16
CA ALA A 188 -2.02 -20.62 15.76
C ALA A 188 -2.86 -21.67 15.00
N LEU A 189 -3.08 -22.85 15.61
CA LEU A 189 -3.90 -23.90 15.01
C LEU A 189 -5.39 -23.50 14.96
N TYR A 190 -5.91 -22.85 16.01
CA TYR A 190 -7.27 -22.33 16.03
C TYR A 190 -7.51 -21.29 14.92
N LEU A 191 -6.54 -20.40 14.68
CA LEU A 191 -6.61 -19.41 13.61
C LEU A 191 -6.77 -20.07 12.23
N PHE A 192 -6.03 -21.13 11.93
CA PHE A 192 -6.17 -21.88 10.67
C PHE A 192 -7.59 -22.39 10.46
N HIS A 193 -8.19 -23.01 11.48
CA HIS A 193 -9.55 -23.54 11.38
C HIS A 193 -10.57 -22.45 11.11
N ARG A 194 -10.46 -21.31 11.81
CA ARG A 194 -11.33 -20.15 11.60
C ARG A 194 -11.24 -19.59 10.18
N ILE A 195 -10.04 -19.53 9.60
CA ILE A 195 -9.85 -19.03 8.22
C ILE A 195 -10.41 -20.02 7.21
N ARG A 196 -10.17 -21.33 7.43
CA ARG A 196 -10.72 -22.38 6.57
C ARG A 196 -12.24 -22.32 6.51
N GLU A 197 -12.90 -22.24 7.66
CA GLU A 197 -14.36 -22.12 7.75
C GLU A 197 -14.84 -20.88 6.98
N ARG A 198 -14.19 -19.74 7.19
CA ARG A 198 -14.56 -18.51 6.50
C ARG A 198 -14.38 -18.57 4.99
N LEU A 199 -13.26 -19.10 4.49
CA LEU A 199 -13.00 -19.22 3.04
C LEU A 199 -14.00 -20.17 2.38
N ASP A 200 -14.38 -21.24 3.08
CA ASP A 200 -15.41 -22.17 2.61
C ASP A 200 -16.79 -21.48 2.57
N GLU A 201 -17.16 -20.75 3.63
CA GLU A 201 -18.44 -20.04 3.71
C GLU A 201 -18.58 -18.87 2.73
N GLU A 202 -17.53 -18.03 2.59
CA GLU A 202 -17.60 -16.80 1.80
C GLU A 202 -17.30 -17.03 0.31
N LEU A 203 -16.43 -17.99 -0.01
CA LEU A 203 -15.91 -18.18 -1.36
C LEU A 203 -16.06 -19.61 -1.88
N GLY A 204 -16.41 -20.59 -1.03
CA GLY A 204 -16.46 -22.00 -1.41
C GLY A 204 -15.09 -22.58 -1.74
N VAL A 205 -14.02 -22.03 -1.18
CA VAL A 205 -12.64 -22.44 -1.45
C VAL A 205 -11.92 -22.90 -0.19
N GLN A 206 -10.93 -23.76 -0.39
CA GLN A 206 -10.04 -24.20 0.69
C GLN A 206 -8.83 -23.26 0.83
N PRO A 207 -8.20 -23.17 2.02
CA PRO A 207 -6.96 -22.44 2.24
C PRO A 207 -5.89 -22.75 1.20
N GLY A 208 -5.11 -21.76 0.82
CA GLY A 208 -3.98 -21.88 -0.08
C GLY A 208 -2.91 -22.87 0.42
N ARG A 209 -2.08 -23.36 -0.51
CA ARG A 209 -1.05 -24.37 -0.21
C ARG A 209 -0.03 -23.90 0.83
N SER A 210 0.34 -22.63 0.81
CA SER A 210 1.29 -22.03 1.77
C SER A 210 0.74 -22.10 3.20
N LEU A 211 -0.51 -21.70 3.40
CA LEU A 211 -1.21 -21.76 4.69
C LEU A 211 -1.39 -23.21 5.18
N GLN A 212 -1.75 -24.14 4.29
CA GLN A 212 -1.83 -25.57 4.62
C GLN A 212 -0.47 -26.18 5.02
N ARG A 213 0.61 -25.82 4.31
CA ARG A 213 1.97 -26.28 4.66
C ARG A 213 2.39 -25.75 6.02
N LEU A 214 2.15 -24.47 6.29
CA LEU A 214 2.48 -23.87 7.59
C LEU A 214 1.74 -24.58 8.73
N TYR A 215 0.44 -24.87 8.55
CA TYR A 215 -0.32 -25.66 9.51
C TYR A 215 0.32 -27.05 9.77
N GLY A 216 0.69 -27.78 8.72
CA GLY A 216 1.39 -29.06 8.84
C GLY A 216 2.73 -28.95 9.55
N HIS A 217 3.52 -27.91 9.25
CA HIS A 217 4.78 -27.65 9.95
C HIS A 217 4.57 -27.36 11.43
N ILE A 218 3.54 -26.58 11.79
CA ILE A 218 3.22 -26.26 13.19
C ILE A 218 2.78 -27.52 13.95
N LEU A 219 1.96 -28.40 13.35
CA LEU A 219 1.58 -29.68 13.95
C LEU A 219 2.81 -30.57 14.22
N GLY A 220 3.74 -30.61 13.27
CA GLY A 220 4.97 -31.41 13.37
C GLY A 220 6.13 -30.73 14.09
N GLN A 221 5.93 -29.53 14.66
CA GLN A 221 6.97 -28.72 15.31
C GLN A 221 8.25 -28.60 14.47
N HIS A 222 8.09 -28.32 13.19
CA HIS A 222 9.18 -28.39 12.24
C HIS A 222 10.29 -27.36 12.56
N PRO A 223 11.59 -27.73 12.61
CA PRO A 223 12.67 -26.83 13.03
C PRO A 223 12.79 -25.52 12.23
N LEU A 224 12.36 -25.53 10.96
CA LEU A 224 12.33 -24.32 10.12
C LEU A 224 11.47 -23.19 10.71
N LEU A 225 10.49 -23.48 11.58
CA LEU A 225 9.60 -22.47 12.13
C LEU A 225 10.34 -21.44 13.00
N GLU A 226 11.48 -21.81 13.58
CA GLU A 226 12.31 -20.92 14.41
C GLU A 226 13.31 -20.10 13.60
N SER A 227 13.48 -20.36 12.29
CA SER A 227 14.53 -19.72 11.49
C SER A 227 14.07 -18.43 10.81
N ALA A 228 14.99 -17.50 10.55
CA ALA A 228 14.71 -16.30 9.74
C ALA A 228 14.12 -16.65 8.36
N ASP A 229 14.51 -17.79 7.79
CA ASP A 229 14.00 -18.30 6.51
C ASP A 229 12.50 -18.55 6.51
N ALA A 230 11.88 -18.94 7.63
CA ALA A 230 10.43 -19.10 7.69
C ALA A 230 9.72 -17.78 7.41
N VAL A 231 10.19 -16.67 7.98
CA VAL A 231 9.60 -15.34 7.77
C VAL A 231 9.75 -14.92 6.30
N LEU A 232 10.93 -15.13 5.71
CA LEU A 232 11.23 -14.77 4.32
C LEU A 232 10.50 -15.66 3.30
N ARG A 233 10.25 -16.93 3.61
CA ARG A 233 9.47 -17.85 2.74
C ARG A 233 8.01 -17.44 2.67
N VAL A 234 7.44 -17.24 3.85
CA VAL A 234 6.09 -16.72 4.06
C VAL A 234 6.01 -15.46 3.17
N ARG A 235 7.00 -14.54 3.21
CA ARG A 235 7.02 -13.33 2.35
C ARG A 235 7.07 -13.61 0.84
N ARG A 236 7.97 -14.48 0.39
CA ARG A 236 8.24 -14.70 -1.06
C ARG A 236 7.09 -15.38 -1.79
N GLU A 237 6.32 -16.24 -1.12
CA GLU A 237 5.22 -17.00 -1.75
C GLU A 237 4.05 -16.10 -2.20
N SER A 238 4.03 -14.82 -1.82
CA SER A 238 3.03 -13.83 -2.25
C SER A 238 3.46 -12.92 -3.41
N VAL A 239 4.73 -12.92 -3.81
CA VAL A 239 5.21 -12.14 -4.98
C VAL A 239 5.06 -12.92 -6.28
N ALA A 240 4.83 -14.24 -6.18
CA ALA A 240 4.71 -15.16 -7.32
C ALA A 240 3.24 -15.48 -7.72
N GLY A 241 2.26 -14.76 -7.16
CA GLY A 241 0.83 -14.94 -7.42
C GLY A 241 0.21 -13.72 -8.10
#